data_AF-A0A357BTS6-F1
#
_entry.id   AF-A0A357BTS6-F1
#
_cell.length_a   1.000
_cell.length_b   1.000
_cell.length_c   1.000
_cell.angle_alpha   90.00
_cell.angle_beta   90.00
_cell.angle_gamma   90.00
#
_symmetry.space_group_name_H-M   'P 1'
#
loop_
_entity.id
_entity.type
_entity.pdbx_description
1 polymer ?
#
loop_
_entity_poly.entity_id
_entity_poly.type
_entity_poly.pdbx_seq_one_letter_code
_entity_poly.pdbx_strand_id
1 'polypeptide(L)'
;HGGNGYEAIAFLIDRFKDKDLKNPADKKHGMNLKAIADEYAKWYGKYKAKEKAAGNIEYMKVPCINHPVFKGKAVNYDPREQFVSKLFEEKGIYNVFLDFYRNLVQSLFDNKVSENVYCVNVDAVIAVILLKMVWQPFKAGKITEKEVETAAFTTFLFGRMIGCAAEIDDHINRGRNMDTRTPASSCSFVG
;
A
#
# COMPACT_ATOMS: atom_id res chain seq x y z
N HIS A 1 9.62 -10.72 0.56
CA HIS A 1 8.91 -9.74 -0.29
C HIS A 1 8.08 -8.79 0.59
N GLY A 2 8.05 -7.51 0.24
CA GLY A 2 7.49 -6.40 1.01
C GLY A 2 8.36 -5.15 0.84
N GLY A 3 7.84 -3.97 1.19
CA GLY A 3 8.55 -2.69 0.96
C GLY A 3 7.80 -1.70 0.07
N ASN A 4 6.63 -2.08 -0.46
CA ASN A 4 5.77 -1.20 -1.27
C ASN A 4 5.36 0.10 -0.55
N GLY A 5 5.49 0.13 0.78
CA GLY A 5 5.31 1.32 1.60
C GLY A 5 6.27 2.46 1.23
N TYR A 6 7.48 2.14 0.74
CA TYR A 6 8.43 3.13 0.24
C TYR A 6 7.83 3.89 -0.96
N GLU A 7 7.40 3.16 -1.99
CA GLU A 7 6.78 3.71 -3.19
C GLU A 7 5.44 4.40 -2.89
N ALA A 8 4.70 3.92 -1.89
CA ALA A 8 3.47 4.55 -1.44
C ALA A 8 3.68 5.94 -0.82
N ILE A 9 4.79 6.16 -0.09
CA ILE A 9 5.12 7.49 0.44
C ILE A 9 5.34 8.47 -0.71
N ALA A 10 6.22 8.12 -1.66
CA ALA A 10 6.49 8.94 -2.84
C ALA A 10 5.21 9.24 -3.62
N PHE A 11 4.39 8.20 -3.86
CA PHE A 11 3.12 8.32 -4.55
C PHE A 11 2.17 9.30 -3.84
N LEU A 12 2.00 9.17 -2.52
CA LEU A 12 1.12 10.07 -1.77
C LEU A 12 1.66 11.50 -1.71
N ILE A 13 2.96 11.68 -1.47
CA ILE A 13 3.60 13.00 -1.48
C ILE A 13 3.35 13.68 -2.83
N ASP A 14 3.57 12.98 -3.93
CA ASP A 14 3.37 13.54 -5.27
C ASP A 14 1.92 13.98 -5.53
N ARG A 15 0.92 13.29 -4.96
CA ARG A 15 -0.50 13.68 -5.07
C ARG A 15 -0.88 14.86 -4.18
N PHE A 16 -0.23 15.03 -3.03
CA PHE A 16 -0.65 15.98 -1.99
C PHE A 16 0.31 17.15 -1.76
N LYS A 17 1.55 17.13 -2.29
CA LYS A 17 2.58 18.16 -2.03
C LYS A 17 2.13 19.58 -2.41
N ASP A 18 1.44 19.70 -3.54
CA ASP A 18 0.93 20.95 -4.10
C ASP A 18 -0.49 21.31 -3.62
N LYS A 19 -1.06 20.50 -2.71
CA LYS A 19 -2.36 20.75 -2.10
C LYS A 19 -2.19 21.45 -0.74
N ASP A 20 -3.14 22.28 -0.34
CA ASP A 20 -3.17 22.92 0.99
C ASP A 20 -3.64 21.95 2.09
N LEU A 21 -3.09 20.74 2.11
CA LEU A 21 -3.36 19.77 3.17
C LEU A 21 -2.57 20.19 4.41
N LYS A 22 -3.23 20.90 5.31
CA LYS A 22 -2.63 21.31 6.60
C LYS A 22 -2.55 20.14 7.55
N ASN A 23 -3.67 19.51 7.90
CA ASN A 23 -3.70 18.44 8.89
C ASN A 23 -4.28 17.14 8.30
N PRO A 24 -3.47 16.07 8.14
CA PRO A 24 -3.96 14.79 7.62
C PRO A 24 -4.91 14.03 8.57
N ALA A 25 -5.07 14.51 9.81
CA ALA A 25 -6.04 14.01 10.78
C ALA A 25 -7.38 14.75 10.74
N ASP A 26 -7.50 15.84 9.98
CA ASP A 26 -8.73 16.64 9.95
C ASP A 26 -9.74 16.07 8.94
N LYS A 27 -10.92 15.65 9.41
CA LYS A 27 -12.03 15.21 8.55
C LYS A 27 -12.60 16.35 7.69
N LYS A 28 -12.38 17.61 8.09
CA LYS A 28 -12.85 18.82 7.40
C LYS A 28 -11.72 19.48 6.59
N HIS A 29 -10.79 18.68 6.08
CA HIS A 29 -9.65 19.13 5.27
C HIS A 29 -10.02 19.84 3.95
N GLY A 30 -11.30 19.90 3.57
CA GLY A 30 -11.80 20.72 2.45
C GLY A 30 -11.44 20.25 1.04
N MET A 31 -10.77 19.10 0.90
CA MET A 31 -10.39 18.54 -0.41
C MET A 31 -11.42 17.55 -0.92
N ASN A 32 -11.63 17.51 -2.23
CA ASN A 32 -12.41 16.47 -2.87
C ASN A 32 -11.51 15.27 -3.22
N LEU A 33 -11.36 14.33 -2.28
CA LEU A 33 -10.50 13.15 -2.47
C LEU A 33 -10.94 12.28 -3.65
N LYS A 34 -12.25 12.18 -3.89
CA LYS A 34 -12.78 11.45 -5.05
C LYS A 34 -12.33 12.08 -6.36
N ALA A 35 -12.38 13.41 -6.49
CA ALA A 35 -11.91 14.09 -7.69
C ALA A 35 -10.41 13.85 -7.94
N ILE A 36 -9.58 13.90 -6.88
CA ILE A 36 -8.13 13.61 -6.97
C ILE A 36 -7.91 12.16 -7.43
N ALA A 37 -8.68 11.21 -6.89
CA ALA A 37 -8.62 9.80 -7.25
C ALA A 37 -9.09 9.55 -8.70
N ASP A 38 -10.18 10.19 -9.13
CA ASP A 38 -10.72 10.08 -10.49
C ASP A 38 -9.75 10.66 -11.53
N GLU A 39 -9.12 11.78 -11.23
CA GLU A 39 -8.08 12.38 -12.08
C GLU A 39 -6.92 11.40 -12.30
N TYR A 40 -6.39 10.83 -11.20
CA TYR A 40 -5.32 9.85 -11.29
C TYR A 40 -5.75 8.58 -12.00
N ALA A 41 -6.94 8.04 -11.72
CA ALA A 41 -7.43 6.82 -12.36
C ALA A 41 -7.55 6.98 -13.88
N LYS A 42 -8.05 8.13 -14.37
CA LYS A 42 -8.13 8.43 -15.80
C LYS A 42 -6.76 8.50 -16.45
N TRP A 43 -5.81 9.21 -15.81
CA TRP A 43 -4.43 9.28 -16.30
C TRP A 43 -3.78 7.89 -16.33
N TYR A 44 -3.87 7.14 -15.24
CA TYR A 44 -3.26 5.82 -15.09
C TYR A 44 -3.87 4.80 -16.07
N GLY A 45 -5.17 4.89 -16.35
CA GLY A 45 -5.84 4.09 -17.38
C GLY A 45 -5.24 4.31 -18.76
N LYS A 46 -5.03 5.57 -19.17
CA LYS A 46 -4.38 5.92 -20.44
C LYS A 46 -2.92 5.44 -20.50
N TYR A 47 -2.16 5.66 -19.42
CA TYR A 47 -0.79 5.19 -19.29
C TYR A 47 -0.71 3.66 -19.43
N LYS A 48 -1.48 2.92 -18.63
CA LYS A 48 -1.53 1.45 -18.63
C LYS A 48 -1.91 0.89 -20.00
N ALA A 49 -2.88 1.50 -20.69
CA ALA A 49 -3.28 1.08 -22.03
C ALA A 49 -2.13 1.28 -23.05
N LYS A 50 -1.43 2.42 -22.98
CA LYS A 50 -0.27 2.71 -23.83
C LYS A 50 0.86 1.71 -23.62
N GLU A 51 1.22 1.43 -22.37
CA GLU A 51 2.30 0.48 -22.06
C GLU A 51 1.97 -0.94 -22.52
N LYS A 52 0.73 -1.38 -22.30
CA LYS A 52 0.26 -2.68 -22.81
C LYS A 52 0.30 -2.76 -24.34
N ALA A 53 -0.11 -1.70 -25.03
CA ALA A 53 -0.06 -1.65 -26.48
C ALA A 53 1.38 -1.69 -27.02
N ALA A 54 2.35 -1.17 -26.26
CA ALA A 54 3.78 -1.26 -26.56
C ALA A 54 4.42 -2.60 -26.17
N GLY A 55 3.64 -3.57 -25.65
CA GLY A 55 4.15 -4.86 -25.19
C GLY A 55 4.90 -4.80 -23.86
N ASN A 56 4.94 -3.65 -23.18
CA ASN A 56 5.53 -3.55 -21.86
C ASN A 56 4.58 -4.15 -20.81
N ILE A 57 4.99 -5.28 -20.23
CA ILE A 57 4.27 -5.96 -19.15
C ILE A 57 4.76 -5.56 -17.75
N GLU A 58 5.90 -4.88 -17.66
CA GLU A 58 6.52 -4.38 -16.43
C GLU A 58 6.26 -2.88 -16.20
N TYR A 59 5.13 -2.38 -16.69
CA TYR A 59 4.71 -1.01 -16.44
C TYR A 59 4.54 -0.73 -14.94
N MET A 60 4.68 0.54 -14.56
CA MET A 60 4.51 0.99 -13.19
C MET A 60 3.14 0.55 -12.65
N LYS A 61 3.13 -0.11 -11.50
CA LYS A 61 1.92 -0.46 -10.77
C LYS A 61 1.64 0.59 -9.71
N VAL A 62 0.36 0.86 -9.46
CA VAL A 62 -0.04 1.70 -8.32
C VAL A 62 0.40 0.99 -7.02
N PRO A 63 1.16 1.65 -6.15
CA PRO A 63 1.65 1.03 -4.93
C PRO A 63 0.52 0.74 -3.95
N CYS A 64 0.74 -0.26 -3.09
CA CYS A 64 -0.08 -0.63 -1.95
C CYS A 64 -1.57 -0.96 -2.20
N ILE A 65 -1.96 -1.19 -3.45
CA ILE A 65 -3.28 -1.74 -3.80
C ILE A 65 -3.16 -3.16 -4.34
N ASN A 66 -4.25 -3.91 -4.23
CA ASN A 66 -4.36 -5.33 -4.60
C ASN A 66 -3.52 -6.26 -3.70
N HIS A 67 -3.82 -7.56 -3.72
CA HIS A 67 -3.11 -8.56 -2.93
C HIS A 67 -3.20 -9.94 -3.62
N PRO A 68 -2.13 -10.75 -3.61
CA PRO A 68 -2.15 -12.06 -4.27
C PRO A 68 -3.15 -13.05 -3.66
N VAL A 69 -3.45 -12.89 -2.36
CA VAL A 69 -4.39 -13.74 -1.60
C VAL A 69 -5.79 -13.14 -1.52
N PHE A 70 -5.92 -11.83 -1.33
CA PHE A 70 -7.21 -11.17 -1.09
C PHE A 70 -7.75 -10.61 -2.40
N LYS A 71 -8.17 -11.51 -3.30
CA LYS A 71 -8.62 -11.18 -4.66
C LYS A 71 -9.80 -12.06 -5.10
N GLY A 72 -10.41 -11.72 -6.23
CA GLY A 72 -11.44 -12.54 -6.89
C GLY A 72 -12.88 -12.22 -6.50
N LYS A 73 -13.11 -11.18 -5.67
CA LYS A 73 -14.45 -10.65 -5.37
C LYS A 73 -14.71 -9.39 -6.17
N ALA A 74 -15.99 -8.97 -6.24
CA ALA A 74 -16.37 -7.68 -6.82
C ALA A 74 -15.72 -6.51 -6.07
N VAL A 75 -15.69 -6.61 -4.74
CA VAL A 75 -14.92 -5.73 -3.85
C VAL A 75 -14.02 -6.59 -2.99
N ASN A 76 -12.71 -6.33 -3.05
CA ASN A 76 -11.72 -7.07 -2.30
C ASN A 76 -11.31 -6.29 -1.05
N TYR A 77 -11.09 -7.01 0.05
CA TYR A 77 -10.68 -6.43 1.32
C TYR A 77 -9.48 -7.18 1.89
N ASP A 78 -8.51 -6.44 2.40
CA ASP A 78 -7.44 -6.99 3.24
C ASP A 78 -7.94 -6.95 4.69
N PRO A 79 -8.06 -8.10 5.40
CA PRO A 79 -8.58 -8.14 6.76
C PRO A 79 -7.74 -7.29 7.74
N ARG A 80 -6.46 -7.05 7.44
CA ARG A 80 -5.58 -6.22 8.28
C ARG A 80 -5.93 -4.74 8.14
N GLU A 81 -6.21 -4.28 6.92
CA GLU A 81 -6.67 -2.91 6.69
C GLU A 81 -8.06 -2.70 7.30
N GLN A 82 -8.96 -3.67 7.17
CA GLN A 82 -10.29 -3.61 7.79
C GLN A 82 -10.22 -3.52 9.32
N PHE A 83 -9.33 -4.29 9.94
CA PHE A 83 -9.10 -4.22 11.38
C PHE A 83 -8.63 -2.83 11.83
N VAL A 84 -7.59 -2.28 11.18
CA VAL A 84 -7.05 -0.95 11.52
C VAL A 84 -8.09 0.14 11.26
N SER A 85 -8.88 -0.01 10.20
CA SER A 85 -9.96 0.90 9.85
C SER A 85 -11.04 0.98 10.92
N LYS A 86 -11.48 -0.18 11.42
CA LYS A 86 -12.43 -0.28 12.52
C LYS A 86 -11.85 0.34 13.80
N LEU A 87 -10.59 0.05 14.11
CA LEU A 87 -9.90 0.64 15.26
C LEU A 87 -9.81 2.17 15.18
N PHE A 88 -9.59 2.72 13.98
CA PHE A 88 -9.58 4.16 13.76
C PHE A 88 -10.96 4.77 13.99
N GLU A 89 -12.01 4.15 13.47
CA GLU A 89 -13.38 4.59 13.70
C GLU A 89 -13.73 4.60 15.20
N GLU A 90 -13.49 3.50 15.90
CA GLU A 90 -13.74 3.36 17.35
C GLU A 90 -12.98 4.41 18.18
N LYS A 91 -11.78 4.79 17.75
CA LYS A 91 -10.94 5.80 18.42
C LYS A 91 -11.17 7.23 17.92
N GLY A 92 -12.07 7.45 16.97
CA GLY A 92 -12.29 8.76 16.34
C GLY A 92 -11.08 9.27 15.54
N ILE A 93 -10.19 8.39 15.13
CA ILE A 93 -8.99 8.70 14.35
C ILE A 93 -9.35 8.81 12.88
N TYR A 94 -8.95 9.90 12.24
CA TYR A 94 -9.03 10.06 10.79
C TYR A 94 -7.63 10.06 10.15
N ASN A 95 -7.57 9.60 8.90
CA ASN A 95 -6.36 9.61 8.08
C ASN A 95 -6.75 9.87 6.62
N VAL A 96 -6.46 11.08 6.14
CA VAL A 96 -6.80 11.53 4.78
C VAL A 96 -6.18 10.66 3.69
N PHE A 97 -4.98 10.10 3.92
CA PHE A 97 -4.29 9.28 2.93
C PHE A 97 -4.93 7.90 2.79
N LEU A 98 -5.42 7.33 3.90
CA LEU A 98 -6.16 6.07 3.86
C LEU A 98 -7.51 6.25 3.15
N ASP A 99 -8.19 7.36 3.43
CA ASP A 99 -9.44 7.73 2.77
C ASP A 99 -9.22 7.95 1.26
N PHE A 100 -8.13 8.60 0.88
CA PHE A 100 -7.71 8.71 -0.51
C PHE A 100 -7.50 7.35 -1.17
N TYR A 101 -6.82 6.40 -0.53
CA TYR A 101 -6.64 5.05 -1.10
C TYR A 101 -7.98 4.33 -1.36
N ARG A 102 -8.97 4.50 -0.48
CA ARG A 102 -10.32 3.94 -0.68
C ARG A 102 -11.01 4.58 -1.88
N ASN A 103 -10.92 5.90 -2.01
CA ASN A 103 -11.41 6.61 -3.19
C ASN A 103 -10.68 6.16 -4.46
N LEU A 104 -9.36 5.92 -4.39
CA LEU A 104 -8.53 5.50 -5.50
C LEU A 104 -8.91 4.12 -6.04
N VAL A 105 -9.05 3.10 -5.17
CA VAL A 105 -9.43 1.76 -5.63
C VAL A 105 -10.83 1.72 -6.23
N GLN A 106 -11.75 2.54 -5.70
CA GLN A 106 -13.07 2.72 -6.29
C GLN A 106 -12.99 3.42 -7.65
N SER A 107 -12.22 4.50 -7.75
CA SER A 107 -12.06 5.27 -8.99
C SER A 107 -11.41 4.44 -10.10
N LEU A 108 -10.44 3.58 -9.77
CA LEU A 108 -9.85 2.65 -10.72
C LEU A 108 -10.88 1.67 -11.31
N PHE A 109 -11.81 1.18 -10.49
CA PHE A 109 -12.90 0.32 -10.94
C PHE A 109 -13.95 1.09 -11.76
N ASP A 110 -14.39 2.26 -11.28
CA ASP A 110 -15.39 3.10 -11.95
C ASP A 110 -14.91 3.50 -13.37
N ASN A 111 -13.62 3.81 -13.50
CA ASN A 111 -12.97 4.17 -14.77
C ASN A 111 -12.48 2.93 -15.58
N LYS A 112 -12.89 1.71 -15.21
CA LYS A 112 -12.58 0.45 -15.92
C LYS A 112 -11.08 0.14 -16.07
N VAL A 113 -10.26 0.66 -15.16
CA VAL A 113 -8.82 0.40 -15.10
C VAL A 113 -8.51 -0.93 -14.42
N SER A 114 -9.39 -1.34 -13.48
CA SER A 114 -9.43 -2.65 -12.86
C SER A 114 -10.80 -3.32 -13.08
N GLU A 115 -10.81 -4.65 -13.11
CA GLU A 115 -12.04 -5.44 -13.27
C GLU A 115 -12.92 -5.45 -12.00
N ASN A 116 -12.29 -5.24 -10.85
CA ASN A 116 -12.90 -5.22 -9.53
C ASN A 116 -12.28 -4.12 -8.68
N VAL A 117 -12.94 -3.79 -7.56
CA VAL A 117 -12.37 -2.88 -6.58
C VAL A 117 -11.26 -3.62 -5.83
N TYR A 118 -10.02 -3.17 -6.00
CA TYR A 118 -8.87 -3.76 -5.32
C TYR A 118 -8.90 -3.46 -3.82
N CYS A 119 -8.32 -4.37 -3.03
CA CYS A 119 -8.10 -4.10 -1.62
C CYS A 119 -6.99 -3.06 -1.46
N VAL A 120 -7.07 -2.26 -0.41
CA VAL A 120 -5.93 -1.51 0.13
C VAL A 120 -5.16 -2.48 1.04
N ASN A 121 -3.88 -2.72 0.75
CA ASN A 121 -3.11 -3.73 1.48
C ASN A 121 -2.46 -3.16 2.76
N VAL A 122 -1.90 -4.03 3.59
CA VAL A 122 -1.25 -3.61 4.85
C VAL A 122 -0.08 -2.64 4.66
N ASP A 123 0.64 -2.70 3.55
CA ASP A 123 1.75 -1.78 3.30
C ASP A 123 1.23 -0.34 3.16
N ALA A 124 0.05 -0.15 2.56
CA ALA A 124 -0.61 1.16 2.54
C ALA A 124 -0.92 1.62 3.95
N VAL A 125 -1.46 0.74 4.79
CA VAL A 125 -1.82 1.08 6.18
C VAL A 125 -0.61 1.57 6.98
N ILE A 126 0.54 0.89 6.84
CA ILE A 126 1.79 1.33 7.48
C ILE A 126 2.22 2.69 6.94
N ALA A 127 2.25 2.85 5.61
CA ALA A 127 2.69 4.08 4.96
C ALA A 127 1.81 5.29 5.33
N VAL A 128 0.48 5.16 5.31
CA VAL A 128 -0.43 6.26 5.62
C VAL A 128 -0.38 6.66 7.09
N ILE A 129 -0.17 5.73 8.02
CA ILE A 129 0.00 6.02 9.44
C ILE A 129 1.27 6.85 9.64
N LEU A 130 2.38 6.37 9.09
CA LEU A 130 3.65 7.07 9.20
C LEU A 130 3.58 8.45 8.56
N LEU A 131 3.08 8.55 7.33
CA LEU A 131 2.97 9.83 6.62
C LEU A 131 2.11 10.81 7.41
N LYS A 132 0.99 10.36 7.98
CA LYS A 132 0.16 11.18 8.86
C LYS A 132 0.96 11.73 10.06
N MET A 133 1.77 10.90 10.71
CA MET A 133 2.57 11.31 11.87
C MET A 133 3.65 12.33 11.51
N VAL A 134 4.26 12.20 10.33
CA VAL A 134 5.42 13.02 9.92
C VAL A 134 5.07 14.11 8.91
N TRP A 135 3.79 14.31 8.58
CA TRP A 135 3.36 15.28 7.57
C TRP A 135 3.77 16.72 7.89
N GLN A 136 3.60 17.16 9.15
CA GLN A 136 3.99 18.51 9.57
C GLN A 136 5.49 18.77 9.42
N PRO A 137 6.39 17.92 9.99
CA PRO A 137 7.82 18.13 9.80
C PRO A 137 8.22 18.03 8.32
N PHE A 138 7.58 17.18 7.53
CA PHE A 138 7.81 17.09 6.08
C PHE A 138 7.44 18.40 5.36
N LYS A 139 6.22 18.92 5.57
CA LYS A 139 5.77 20.20 4.97
C LYS A 139 6.59 21.40 5.43
N ALA A 140 7.14 21.34 6.64
CA ALA A 140 8.06 22.35 7.17
C ALA A 140 9.50 22.20 6.67
N GLY A 141 9.80 21.21 5.81
CA GLY A 141 11.15 20.94 5.28
C GLY A 141 12.14 20.42 6.33
N LYS A 142 11.65 19.96 7.49
CA LYS A 142 12.51 19.41 8.57
C LYS A 142 12.95 17.98 8.32
N ILE A 143 12.22 17.27 7.46
CA ILE A 143 12.56 15.94 6.97
C ILE A 143 12.33 15.93 5.46
N THR A 144 13.22 15.22 4.76
CA THR A 144 13.20 15.01 3.33
C THR A 144 12.26 13.87 2.95
N GLU A 145 11.84 13.83 1.69
CA GLU A 145 11.08 12.70 1.15
C GLU A 145 11.80 11.37 1.38
N LYS A 146 13.12 11.34 1.12
CA LYS A 146 13.94 10.14 1.32
C LYS A 146 13.95 9.63 2.76
N GLU A 147 13.93 10.54 3.74
CA GLU A 147 13.85 10.16 5.17
C GLU A 147 12.49 9.55 5.51
N VAL A 148 11.39 10.10 4.97
CA VAL A 148 10.03 9.54 5.17
C VAL A 148 9.92 8.14 4.54
N GLU A 149 10.39 7.99 3.31
CA GLU A 149 10.39 6.70 2.60
C GLU A 149 11.23 5.65 3.36
N THR A 150 12.40 6.04 3.86
CA THR A 150 13.29 5.16 4.65
C THR A 150 12.64 4.77 5.99
N ALA A 151 11.91 5.67 6.63
CA ALA A 151 11.19 5.38 7.86
C ALA A 151 10.04 4.37 7.65
N ALA A 152 9.35 4.43 6.50
CA ALA A 152 8.30 3.46 6.13
C ALA A 152 8.89 2.06 5.97
N PHE A 153 10.00 1.97 5.24
CA PHE A 153 10.72 0.72 5.06
C PHE A 153 11.27 0.16 6.38
N THR A 154 11.83 1.01 7.24
CA THR A 154 12.40 0.60 8.53
C THR A 154 11.32 0.05 9.47
N THR A 155 10.13 0.66 9.50
CA THR A 155 9.00 0.16 10.29
C THR A 155 8.57 -1.23 9.84
N PHE A 156 8.49 -1.45 8.52
CA PHE A 156 8.22 -2.77 7.95
C PHE A 156 9.32 -3.79 8.32
N LEU A 157 10.59 -3.39 8.21
CA LEU A 157 11.73 -4.23 8.52
C LEU A 157 11.68 -4.73 9.97
N PHE A 158 11.45 -3.85 10.95
CA PHE A 158 11.35 -4.25 12.35
C PHE A 158 10.20 -5.23 12.61
N GLY A 159 9.01 -4.95 12.06
CA GLY A 159 7.88 -5.88 12.18
C GLY A 159 8.19 -7.25 11.57
N ARG A 160 8.86 -7.27 10.41
CA ARG A 160 9.27 -8.53 9.76
C ARG A 160 10.33 -9.28 10.57
N MET A 161 11.32 -8.60 11.13
CA MET A 161 12.37 -9.23 11.93
C MET A 161 11.81 -9.89 13.19
N ILE A 162 10.82 -9.27 13.84
CA ILE A 162 10.15 -9.89 15.01
C ILE A 162 9.48 -11.21 14.61
N GLY A 163 8.74 -11.22 13.49
CA GLY A 163 8.11 -12.44 12.98
C GLY A 163 9.15 -13.50 12.62
N CYS A 164 10.21 -13.14 11.88
CA CYS A 164 11.28 -14.08 11.54
C CYS A 164 11.98 -14.64 12.78
N ALA A 165 12.24 -13.83 13.80
CA ALA A 165 12.84 -14.30 15.05
C ALA A 165 11.91 -15.28 15.80
N ALA A 166 10.60 -15.01 15.83
CA ALA A 166 9.62 -15.91 16.43
C ALA A 166 9.51 -17.25 15.68
N GLU A 167 9.52 -17.23 14.34
CA GLU A 167 9.55 -18.45 13.52
C GLU A 167 10.83 -19.26 13.75
N ILE A 168 11.99 -18.59 13.84
CA ILE A 168 13.27 -19.26 14.17
C ILE A 168 13.19 -19.94 15.54
N ASP A 169 12.71 -19.23 16.57
CA ASP A 169 12.59 -19.79 17.92
C ASP A 169 11.60 -20.96 17.97
N ASP A 170 10.45 -20.84 17.30
CA ASP A 170 9.47 -21.92 17.21
C ASP A 170 10.09 -23.18 16.57
N HIS A 171 10.86 -23.03 15.49
CA HIS A 171 11.55 -24.16 14.85
C HIS A 171 12.65 -24.77 15.69
N ILE A 172 13.39 -23.98 16.47
CA ILE A 172 14.44 -24.49 17.36
C ILE A 172 13.84 -25.27 18.54
N ASN A 173 12.76 -24.75 19.14
CA ASN A 173 12.27 -25.23 20.43
C ASN A 173 11.06 -26.18 20.34
N ARG A 174 10.27 -26.11 19.26
CA ARG A 174 8.98 -26.83 19.14
C ARG A 174 8.78 -27.51 17.80
N GLY A 175 9.35 -26.94 16.74
CA GLY A 175 9.26 -27.46 15.38
C GLY A 175 10.09 -28.73 15.18
N ARG A 176 9.73 -29.50 14.16
CA ARG A 176 10.67 -30.46 13.56
C ARG A 176 11.47 -29.71 12.49
N ASN A 177 12.68 -30.17 12.18
CA ASN A 177 13.42 -29.66 11.02
C ASN A 177 12.51 -29.69 9.78
N MET A 178 12.19 -28.52 9.23
CA MET A 178 11.48 -28.44 7.96
C MET A 178 12.44 -28.78 6.83
N ASP A 179 12.12 -29.81 6.06
CA ASP A 179 12.72 -29.97 4.74
C ASP A 179 12.21 -28.85 3.85
N THR A 180 13.03 -27.82 3.64
CA THR A 180 12.69 -26.65 2.81
C THR A 180 12.98 -26.86 1.32
N ARG A 181 13.41 -28.07 0.92
CA ARG A 181 13.62 -28.40 -0.49
C ARG A 181 12.27 -28.45 -1.20
N THR A 182 12.21 -27.88 -2.40
CA THR A 182 11.06 -28.10 -3.29
C THR A 182 11.04 -29.58 -3.70
N PRO A 183 9.90 -30.29 -3.57
CA PRO A 183 9.82 -31.68 -3.99
C PRO A 183 10.27 -31.85 -5.44
N ALA A 184 11.05 -32.88 -5.73
CA ALA A 184 11.54 -33.13 -7.09
C ALA A 184 10.41 -33.24 -8.12
N SER A 185 9.25 -33.75 -7.73
CA SER A 185 8.03 -33.81 -8.55
C SER A 185 7.47 -32.45 -8.97
N SER A 186 7.84 -31.38 -8.26
CA SER A 186 7.44 -29.99 -8.54
C SER A 186 8.54 -29.22 -9.29
N CYS A 187 9.67 -29.86 -9.59
CA CYS A 187 10.76 -29.29 -10.37
C CYS A 187 10.71 -29.82 -11.80
N SER A 188 11.08 -28.99 -12.78
CA SER A 188 11.33 -29.42 -14.15
C SER A 188 12.77 -29.10 -14.53
N PHE A 189 13.42 -30.01 -15.24
CA PHE A 189 14.75 -29.76 -15.80
C PHE A 189 14.58 -29.00 -17.12
N VAL A 190 15.22 -27.83 -17.23
CA VAL A 190 15.26 -27.05 -18.45
C VAL A 190 16.70 -27.13 -18.96
N GLY A 191 16.95 -28.11 -19.83
CA GLY A 191 18.22 -28.34 -20.50
C GLY A 191 18.22 -27.90 -21.96
#